data_AF-A0A0P9FFZ9-F1
#
_entry.id   AF-A0A0P9FFZ9-F1
#
_cell.length_a   1.000
_cell.length_b   1.000
_cell.length_c   1.000
_cell.angle_alpha   90.00
_cell.angle_beta   90.00
_cell.angle_gamma   90.00
#
_symmetry.space_group_name_H-M   'P 1'
#
loop_
_entity.id
_entity.type
_entity.pdbx_description
1 polymer ?
#
loop_
_entity_poly.entity_id
_entity_poly.type
_entity_poly.pdbx_seq_one_letter_code
_entity_poly.pdbx_strand_id
1 'polypeptide(L)'
;MIVKNAYKPPVILSLYSCLTFFIFPIFSLLIGWYFNAILGLVSGFVGLILFIFSLKKDHIRQDVKLKDYIIQLSRNFHCPECNMHLDEHIEHGKIVGLPILYHCEDCEIIWFTGLYYDNT
;
A
#
# COMPACT_ATOMS: atom_id res chain seq x y z
N MET A 1 11.59 9.04 24.52
CA MET A 1 10.56 8.21 23.86
C MET A 1 10.64 8.42 22.35
N ILE A 2 10.98 7.37 21.60
CA ILE A 2 11.15 7.42 20.15
C ILE A 2 9.95 6.69 19.51
N VAL A 3 9.31 7.31 18.53
CA VAL A 3 8.21 6.69 17.76
C VAL A 3 8.77 6.15 16.45
N LYS A 4 8.62 4.85 16.19
CA LYS A 4 9.05 4.19 14.95
C LYS A 4 7.85 3.58 14.23
N ASN A 5 7.94 3.55 12.90
CA ASN A 5 6.90 3.02 12.05
C ASN A 5 7.19 1.55 11.73
N ALA A 6 6.30 0.63 12.10
CA ALA A 6 6.47 -0.80 11.88
C ALA A 6 6.14 -1.20 10.43
N TYR A 7 5.51 -0.33 9.64
CA TYR A 7 5.11 -0.63 8.27
C TYR A 7 6.27 -0.44 7.28
N LYS A 8 6.63 -1.52 6.57
CA LYS A 8 7.57 -1.49 5.44
C LYS A 8 6.77 -1.71 4.15
N PRO A 9 6.56 -0.68 3.30
CA PRO A 9 5.71 -0.84 2.13
C PRO A 9 6.31 -1.88 1.16
N PRO A 10 5.49 -2.74 0.54
CA PRO A 10 5.98 -3.72 -0.43
C PRO A 10 6.44 -3.00 -1.70
N VAL A 11 7.76 -2.94 -1.90
CA VAL A 11 8.46 -2.27 -3.03
C VAL A 11 8.08 -2.87 -4.40
N ILE A 12 7.55 -4.10 -4.41
CA ILE A 12 7.33 -4.91 -5.62
C ILE A 12 6.24 -4.32 -6.54
N LEU A 13 5.28 -3.55 -6.01
CA LEU A 13 4.21 -2.99 -6.83
C LEU A 13 4.66 -1.82 -7.72
N SER A 14 5.78 -1.16 -7.36
CA SER A 14 6.28 0.00 -8.10
C SER A 14 6.78 -0.36 -9.50
N LEU A 15 7.46 -1.51 -9.68
CA LEU A 15 8.18 -1.80 -10.93
C LEU A 15 7.25 -2.06 -12.13
N TYR A 16 6.16 -2.81 -11.93
CA TYR A 16 5.23 -3.16 -13.03
C TYR A 16 4.40 -1.96 -13.49
N SER A 17 3.93 -1.12 -12.55
CA SER A 17 3.26 0.14 -12.88
C SER A 17 4.21 1.13 -13.58
N CYS A 18 5.49 1.13 -13.20
CA CYS A 18 6.50 1.96 -13.85
C CYS A 18 6.79 1.47 -15.29
N LEU A 19 6.98 0.16 -15.48
CA LEU A 19 7.22 -0.45 -16.80
C LEU A 19 6.07 -0.19 -17.77
N THR A 20 4.83 -0.37 -17.32
CA THR A 20 3.64 -0.13 -18.16
C THR A 20 3.47 1.34 -18.53
N PHE A 21 3.82 2.27 -17.63
CA PHE A 21 3.78 3.72 -17.90
C PHE A 21 4.75 4.16 -19.00
N PHE A 22 5.94 3.56 -19.10
CA PHE A 22 6.92 3.93 -20.12
C PHE A 22 6.71 3.23 -21.46
N ILE A 23 6.28 1.97 -21.46
CA ILE A 23 6.15 1.17 -22.69
C ILE A 23 4.92 1.60 -23.51
N PHE A 24 3.82 1.93 -22.84
CA PHE A 24 2.55 2.26 -23.49
C PHE A 24 2.59 3.50 -24.41
N PRO A 25 3.12 4.67 -23.98
CA PRO A 25 3.18 5.85 -24.84
C PRO A 25 4.08 5.65 -26.07
N ILE A 26 5.16 4.88 -25.93
CA ILE A 26 6.04 4.53 -27.06
C ILE A 26 5.27 3.72 -28.11
N PHE A 27 4.46 2.75 -27.67
CA PHE A 27 3.66 1.92 -28.56
C PHE A 27 2.56 2.71 -29.28
N SER A 28 1.86 3.61 -28.58
CA SER A 28 0.85 4.49 -29.20
C SER A 28 1.46 5.48 -30.19
N LEU A 29 2.67 6.00 -29.94
CA LEU A 29 3.39 6.86 -30.88
C LEU A 29 3.79 6.09 -32.15
N LEU A 30 4.29 4.85 -32.03
CA LEU A 30 4.64 4.00 -33.17
C LEU A 30 3.41 3.68 -34.05
N ILE A 31 2.27 3.37 -33.42
CA ILE A 31 1.00 3.12 -34.14
C ILE A 31 0.51 4.40 -34.84
N GLY A 32 0.59 5.54 -34.17
CA GLY A 32 0.19 6.83 -34.73
C GLY A 32 1.05 7.26 -35.93
N TRP A 33 2.35 6.93 -35.89
CA TRP A 33 3.28 7.25 -36.97
C TRP A 33 3.18 6.31 -38.17
N TYR A 34 2.91 5.02 -37.93
CA TYR A 34 2.86 4.01 -39.00
C TYR A 34 1.51 3.92 -39.71
N PHE A 35 0.39 4.05 -38.98
CA PHE A 35 -0.94 3.85 -39.55
C PHE A 35 -1.71 5.15 -39.75
N ASN A 36 -2.07 5.82 -38.65
CA ASN A 36 -2.85 7.05 -38.69
C ASN A 36 -2.89 7.69 -37.31
N ALA A 37 -2.85 9.02 -37.26
CA ALA A 37 -2.85 9.76 -35.99
C ALA A 37 -4.09 9.46 -35.13
N ILE A 38 -5.25 9.23 -35.76
CA ILE A 38 -6.51 8.86 -35.08
C ILE A 38 -6.39 7.50 -34.39
N LEU A 39 -5.78 6.50 -35.03
CA LEU A 39 -5.58 5.16 -34.45
C LEU A 39 -4.58 5.19 -33.29
N GLY A 40 -3.53 6.01 -33.41
CA GLY A 40 -2.60 6.29 -32.32
C GLY A 40 -3.30 6.89 -31.10
N LEU A 41 -4.13 7.92 -31.31
CA LEU A 41 -4.95 8.56 -30.27
C LEU A 41 -5.89 7.58 -29.57
N VAL A 42 -6.66 6.79 -30.33
CA VAL A 42 -7.59 5.80 -29.77
C VAL A 42 -6.84 4.73 -28.95
N SER A 43 -5.72 4.22 -29.46
CA SER A 43 -4.89 3.25 -28.72
C SER A 43 -4.35 3.85 -27.41
N GLY A 44 -3.94 5.12 -27.43
CA GLY A 44 -3.48 5.89 -26.28
C GLY A 44 -4.53 5.97 -25.18
N PHE A 45 -5.75 6.36 -25.55
CA PHE A 45 -6.87 6.44 -24.62
C PHE A 45 -7.25 5.09 -24.01
N VAL A 46 -7.27 4.02 -24.81
CA VAL A 46 -7.61 2.67 -24.32
C VAL A 46 -6.61 2.20 -23.27
N GLY A 47 -5.30 2.38 -23.48
CA GLY A 47 -4.33 2.00 -22.46
C GLY A 47 -4.35 2.88 -21.23
N LEU A 48 -4.63 4.17 -21.39
CA LEU A 48 -4.77 5.07 -20.24
C LEU A 48 -5.94 4.64 -19.35
N ILE A 49 -7.07 4.23 -19.95
CA ILE A 49 -8.21 3.67 -19.21
C ILE A 49 -7.83 2.36 -18.50
N LEU A 50 -7.16 1.44 -19.19
CA LEU A 50 -6.71 0.18 -18.60
C LEU A 50 -5.68 0.39 -17.48
N PHE A 51 -4.81 1.38 -17.62
CA PHE A 51 -3.83 1.77 -16.61
C PHE A 51 -4.50 2.32 -15.36
N ILE A 52 -5.44 3.27 -15.50
CA ILE A 52 -6.22 3.80 -14.39
C ILE A 52 -7.01 2.68 -13.69
N PHE A 53 -7.63 1.79 -14.46
CA PHE A 53 -8.38 0.67 -13.90
C PHE A 53 -7.47 -0.30 -13.13
N SER A 54 -6.25 -0.54 -13.64
CA SER A 54 -5.25 -1.37 -12.96
C SER A 54 -4.78 -0.72 -11.66
N LEU A 55 -4.47 0.58 -11.67
CA LEU A 55 -4.13 1.33 -10.46
C LEU A 55 -5.25 1.29 -9.42
N LYS A 56 -6.51 1.45 -9.84
CA LYS A 56 -7.66 1.38 -8.93
C LYS A 56 -7.81 -0.01 -8.32
N LYS A 57 -7.67 -1.06 -9.12
CA LYS A 57 -7.73 -2.45 -8.65
C LYS A 57 -6.59 -2.77 -7.69
N ASP A 58 -5.40 -2.27 -7.96
CA ASP A 58 -4.24 -2.46 -7.10
C ASP A 58 -4.37 -1.70 -5.78
N HIS A 59 -4.92 -0.49 -5.78
CA HIS A 59 -5.25 0.24 -4.55
C HIS A 59 -6.22 -0.55 -3.67
N ILE A 60 -7.33 -1.03 -4.23
CA ILE A 60 -8.31 -1.84 -3.50
C ILE A 60 -7.65 -3.12 -2.94
N ARG A 61 -6.79 -3.77 -3.74
CA ARG A 61 -6.08 -4.98 -3.30
C ARG A 61 -5.04 -4.69 -2.21
N GLN A 62 -4.39 -3.54 -2.26
CA GLN A 62 -3.47 -3.09 -1.21
C GLN A 62 -4.21 -2.75 0.07
N ASP A 63 -5.35 -2.07 -0.01
CA ASP A 63 -6.16 -1.74 1.17
C ASP A 63 -6.68 -3.00 1.88
N VAL A 64 -7.13 -4.01 1.12
CA VAL A 64 -7.55 -5.31 1.68
C VAL A 64 -6.37 -6.03 2.34
N LYS A 65 -5.20 -6.10 1.67
CA LYS A 65 -4.01 -6.72 2.25
C LYS A 65 -3.50 -5.98 3.50
N LEU A 66 -3.60 -4.66 3.52
CA LEU A 66 -3.23 -3.83 4.66
C LEU A 66 -4.16 -4.11 5.84
N LYS A 67 -5.47 -4.22 5.58
CA LYS A 67 -6.47 -4.58 6.59
C LYS A 67 -6.19 -5.95 7.19
N ASP A 68 -5.96 -6.97 6.35
CA ASP A 68 -5.62 -8.32 6.81
C ASP A 68 -4.30 -8.34 7.60
N TYR A 69 -3.30 -7.59 7.12
CA TYR A 69 -2.01 -7.44 7.80
C TYR A 69 -2.16 -6.80 9.17
N ILE A 70 -2.92 -5.72 9.31
CA ILE A 70 -3.16 -5.04 10.59
C ILE A 70 -3.93 -5.96 11.56
N ILE A 71 -4.94 -6.69 11.08
CA ILE A 71 -5.68 -7.66 11.90
C ILE A 71 -4.74 -8.77 12.40
N GLN A 72 -3.88 -9.32 11.53
CA GLN A 72 -2.94 -10.37 11.91
C GLN A 72 -1.85 -9.85 12.87
N LEU A 73 -1.35 -8.64 12.62
CA LEU A 73 -0.36 -7.98 13.47
C LEU A 73 -0.94 -7.68 14.85
N SER A 74 -2.23 -7.34 14.94
CA SER A 74 -2.90 -7.05 16.21
C SER A 74 -2.94 -8.23 17.19
N ARG A 75 -2.81 -9.47 16.68
CA ARG A 75 -2.87 -10.68 17.51
C ARG A 75 -1.51 -11.14 18.03
N ASN A 76 -0.42 -10.87 17.30
CA ASN A 76 0.91 -11.44 17.57
C ASN A 76 2.04 -10.42 17.24
N PHE A 77 1.94 -9.16 17.67
CA PHE A 77 2.98 -8.17 17.38
C PHE A 77 4.24 -8.46 18.21
N HIS A 78 5.38 -8.61 17.54
CA HIS A 78 6.68 -8.73 18.18
C HIS A 78 7.51 -7.49 17.90
N CYS A 79 8.23 -6.99 18.90
CA CYS A 79 9.12 -5.84 18.73
C CYS A 79 10.23 -6.17 17.70
N PRO A 80 10.42 -5.36 16.64
CA PRO A 80 11.48 -5.61 15.65
C PRO A 80 12.91 -5.54 16.20
N GLU A 81 13.12 -4.91 17.36
CA GLU A 81 14.47 -4.77 17.96
C GLU A 81 14.77 -5.85 18.99
N CYS A 82 13.88 -6.08 19.96
CA CYS A 82 14.11 -7.07 21.03
C CYS A 82 13.37 -8.40 20.82
N ASN A 83 12.52 -8.50 19.79
CA ASN A 83 11.69 -9.67 19.49
C ASN A 83 10.76 -10.12 20.63
N MET A 84 10.51 -9.25 21.62
CA MET A 84 9.56 -9.50 22.69
C MET A 84 8.12 -9.40 22.17
N HIS A 85 7.25 -10.28 22.67
CA HIS A 85 5.82 -10.26 22.37
C HIS A 85 5.15 -9.04 23.03
N LEU A 86 4.34 -8.31 22.27
CA LEU A 86 3.62 -7.12 22.71
C LEU A 86 2.11 -7.37 22.57
N ASP A 87 1.49 -7.83 23.64
CA ASP A 87 0.06 -8.15 23.67
C ASP A 87 -0.84 -6.91 23.85
N GLU A 88 -0.34 -5.90 24.57
CA GLU A 88 -1.12 -4.71 24.91
C GLU A 88 -0.78 -3.53 23.99
N HIS A 89 -1.81 -3.06 23.28
CA HIS A 89 -1.78 -1.78 22.59
C HIS A 89 -2.08 -0.67 23.59
N ILE A 90 -1.52 0.52 23.37
CA ILE A 90 -1.82 1.69 24.19
C ILE A 90 -3.29 2.05 23.94
N GLU A 91 -4.17 1.72 24.90
CA GLU A 91 -5.62 1.92 24.79
C GLU A 91 -5.96 3.39 24.51
N HIS A 92 -6.17 3.70 23.24
CA HIS A 92 -7.07 4.76 22.84
C HIS A 92 -8.27 3.98 22.33
N GLY A 93 -9.41 4.08 23.02
CA GLY A 93 -10.60 3.26 22.75
C GLY A 93 -10.83 3.05 21.25
N LYS A 94 -11.32 1.86 20.87
CA LYS A 94 -11.46 1.35 19.49
C LYS A 94 -12.30 2.26 18.58
N ILE A 95 -11.75 3.40 18.19
CA ILE A 95 -12.36 4.42 17.34
C ILE A 95 -11.71 4.32 15.97
N VAL A 96 -12.56 4.23 14.95
CA VAL A 96 -12.15 4.13 13.55
C VAL A 96 -11.27 5.32 13.17
N GLY A 97 -10.13 5.04 12.55
CA GLY A 97 -9.15 6.04 12.13
C GLY A 97 -8.13 6.45 13.19
N LEU A 98 -8.19 5.92 14.42
CA LEU A 98 -7.16 6.15 15.42
C LEU A 98 -5.91 5.28 15.20
N PRO A 99 -4.72 5.79 15.54
CA PRO A 99 -3.47 5.05 15.42
C PRO A 99 -3.39 3.88 16.40
N ILE A 100 -2.95 2.73 15.91
CA ILE A 100 -2.61 1.57 16.74
C ILE A 100 -1.15 1.70 17.14
N LEU A 101 -0.94 1.94 18.44
CA LEU A 101 0.37 2.17 19.04
C LEU A 101 0.68 1.02 20.01
N TYR A 102 1.89 0.48 19.91
CA TYR A 102 2.43 -0.51 20.86
C TYR A 102 3.61 0.10 21.59
N HIS A 103 3.65 -0.03 22.91
CA HIS A 103 4.80 0.37 23.70
C HIS A 103 5.66 -0.85 24.03
N CYS A 104 6.92 -0.84 23.62
CA CYS A 104 7.87 -1.85 24.05
C CYS A 104 8.63 -1.33 25.27
N GLU A 105 8.40 -1.95 26.43
CA GLU A 105 9.04 -1.56 27.69
C GLU A 105 10.55 -1.76 27.66
N ASP A 106 11.03 -2.88 27.08
CA ASP A 106 12.47 -3.18 26.99
C ASP A 106 13.26 -2.18 26.13
N CYS A 107 12.66 -1.70 25.04
CA CYS A 107 13.31 -0.79 24.11
C CYS A 107 12.97 0.68 24.38
N GLU A 108 11.97 0.94 25.24
CA GLU A 108 11.35 2.27 25.43
C GLU A 108 10.91 2.94 24.11
N ILE A 109 10.50 2.13 23.13
CA ILE A 109 10.07 2.56 21.79
C ILE A 109 8.56 2.39 21.66
N ILE A 110 7.91 3.40 21.07
CA ILE A 110 6.52 3.30 20.62
C ILE A 110 6.52 2.91 19.14
N TRP A 111 5.86 1.80 18.83
CA TRP A 111 5.66 1.32 17.47
C TRP A 111 4.28 1.70 16.96
N PHE A 112 4.25 2.49 15.88
CA PHE A 112 3.03 2.70 15.09
C PHE A 112 2.86 1.55 14.11
N THR A 113 1.72 0.88 14.17
CA THR A 113 1.44 -0.31 13.34
C THR A 113 0.36 -0.09 12.28
N GLY A 114 -0.48 0.92 12.44
CA GLY A 114 -1.55 1.22 11.50
C GLY A 114 -2.65 2.08 12.13
N LEU A 115 -3.80 2.15 11.46
CA LEU A 115 -5.01 2.77 11.99
C LEU A 115 -6.05 1.70 12.33
N TYR A 116 -6.94 1.96 13.28
CA TYR A 116 -8.07 1.11 13.58
C TYR A 116 -9.12 1.23 12.46
N TYR A 117 -9.56 0.10 11.91
CA TYR A 117 -10.59 0.05 10.88
C TYR A 117 -11.86 -0.59 11.43
N ASP A 118 -13.02 -0.02 11.10
CA ASP A 118 -14.29 -0.68 11.38
C ASP A 118 -14.43 -1.93 10.50
N ASN A 119 -14.98 -2.98 11.08
CA ASN A 119 -15.27 -4.25 10.40
C ASN A 119 -16.78 -4.44 10.15
N THR A 120 -17.58 -3.38 10.30
CA THR A 120 -19.00 -3.40 9.94
C THR A 120 -19.23 -3.48 8.43
#